data_AF-A0A662QQX6-F1
#
_entry.id   AF-A0A662QQX6-F1
#
_cell.length_a   1.000
_cell.length_b   1.000
_cell.length_c   1.000
_cell.angle_alpha   90.00
_cell.angle_beta   90.00
_cell.angle_gamma   90.00
#
_symmetry.space_group_name_H-M   'P 1'
#
loop_
_entity.id
_entity.type
_entity.pdbx_description
1 polymer ?
#
loop_
_entity_poly.entity_id
_entity_poly.type
_entity_poly.pdbx_seq_one_letter_code
_entity_poly.pdbx_strand_id
1 'polypeptide(L)' 'METVNRQEILFYITKETIQDIALEKLNRRLTEEELEIAKKGVEGGLLFDIDTVYNTIFFEMIQKN' A
#
# COMPACT_ATOMS: atom_id res chain seq x y z
N MET A 1 2.31 11.37 28.68
CA MET A 1 2.30 10.11 27.92
C MET A 1 1.62 10.39 26.61
N GLU A 2 2.27 10.12 25.48
CA GLU A 2 1.56 10.15 24.19
C GLU A 2 0.43 9.13 24.22
N THR A 3 -0.77 9.59 23.95
CA THR A 3 -1.94 8.72 23.78
C THR A 3 -1.90 8.14 22.38
N VAL A 4 -1.42 6.90 22.26
CA VAL A 4 -1.47 6.14 21.01
C VAL A 4 -2.93 6.02 20.57
N ASN A 5 -3.25 6.57 19.40
CA ASN A 5 -4.55 6.37 18.77
C ASN A 5 -4.63 4.94 18.25
N ARG A 6 -5.29 4.06 19.01
CA ARG A 6 -5.36 2.62 18.71
C ARG A 6 -6.19 2.27 17.47
N GLN A 7 -6.90 3.23 16.89
CA GLN A 7 -7.77 3.02 15.72
C GLN A 7 -7.25 3.70 14.45
N GLU A 8 -6.02 4.21 14.47
CA GLU A 8 -5.43 4.84 13.30
C GLU A 8 -5.14 3.82 12.19
N ILE A 9 -5.60 4.12 10.98
CA ILE A 9 -5.28 3.35 9.77
C ILE A 9 -3.88 3.78 9.33
N LEU A 10 -2.93 2.84 9.39
CA LEU A 10 -1.55 3.10 8.95
C LEU A 10 -1.40 3.02 7.43
N PHE A 11 -2.23 2.22 6.76
CA PHE A 11 -2.19 2.04 5.30
C PHE A 11 -3.52 1.53 4.75
N TYR A 12 -3.99 2.11 3.63
CA TYR A 12 -5.13 1.59 2.87
C TYR A 12 -4.97 1.94 1.38
N ILE A 13 -5.42 1.03 0.51
CA ILE A 13 -5.54 1.28 -0.93
C ILE A 13 -6.99 1.03 -1.34
N THR A 14 -7.59 1.98 -2.04
CA THR A 14 -8.96 1.83 -2.56
C THR A 14 -8.96 1.31 -3.99
N LYS A 15 -10.07 0.72 -4.42
CA LYS A 15 -10.30 0.40 -5.84
C LYS A 15 -10.16 1.63 -6.73
N GLU A 16 -10.60 2.80 -6.28
CA GLU A 16 -10.49 4.03 -7.06
C GLU A 16 -9.04 4.46 -7.26
N THR A 17 -8.17 4.27 -6.27
CA THR A 17 -6.72 4.52 -6.42
C THR A 17 -6.13 3.67 -7.55
N ILE A 18 -6.54 2.39 -7.62
CA ILE A 18 -6.11 1.49 -8.69
C ILE A 18 -6.70 1.92 -10.05
N GLN A 19 -7.94 2.42 -10.07
CA GLN A 19 -8.56 2.95 -11.29
C GLN A 19 -7.85 4.20 -11.82
N ASP A 20 -7.43 5.12 -10.96
CA ASP A 20 -6.69 6.32 -11.34
C ASP A 20 -5.32 5.95 -11.96
N ILE A 21 -4.62 5.00 -11.33
CA ILE A 21 -3.36 4.46 -11.87
C ILE A 21 -3.59 3.78 -13.23
N ALA A 22 -4.68 3.03 -13.38
CA ALA A 22 -5.02 2.39 -14.63
C ALA A 22 -5.37 3.39 -15.74
N LEU A 23 -6.07 4.48 -15.40
CA LEU A 23 -6.31 5.58 -16.33
C LEU A 23 -4.99 6.22 -16.78
N GLU A 24 -4.04 6.45 -15.87
CA GLU A 24 -2.74 7.02 -16.22
C GLU A 24 -1.91 6.08 -17.11
N LYS A 25 -1.83 4.79 -16.75
CA LYS A 25 -0.91 3.83 -17.39
C LYS A 25 -1.49 3.13 -18.62
N LEU A 26 -2.79 2.90 -18.63
CA LEU A 26 -3.50 2.12 -19.65
C LEU A 26 -4.51 2.96 -20.44
N ASN A 27 -4.72 4.22 -20.06
CA ASN A 27 -5.69 5.14 -20.67
C ASN A 27 -7.13 4.60 -20.66
N ARG A 28 -7.48 3.77 -19.68
CA ARG A 28 -8.83 3.24 -19.47
C ARG A 28 -9.03 2.77 -18.02
N ARG A 29 -10.29 2.62 -17.62
CA ARG A 29 -10.67 1.94 -16.37
C ARG A 29 -10.56 0.43 -16.49
N LEU A 30 -10.27 -0.21 -15.36
CA LEU A 30 -10.26 -1.67 -15.20
C LEU A 30 -11.67 -2.21 -15.01
N THR A 31 -11.91 -3.41 -15.50
CA THR A 31 -13.09 -4.20 -15.14
C THR A 31 -12.97 -4.75 -13.72
N GLU A 32 -14.06 -5.30 -13.18
CA GLU A 32 -14.03 -5.91 -11.85
C GLU A 32 -13.10 -7.14 -11.78
N GLU A 33 -13.00 -7.93 -12.86
CA GLU A 33 -12.05 -9.04 -12.95
C GLU A 33 -10.59 -8.56 -12.95
N GLU A 34 -10.31 -7.49 -13.69
CA GLU A 34 -8.98 -6.88 -13.72
C GLU A 34 -8.62 -6.23 -12.37
N LEU A 35 -9.59 -5.66 -11.66
CA LEU A 35 -9.39 -5.16 -10.29
C LEU A 35 -9.02 -6.29 -9.31
N GLU A 36 -9.60 -7.47 -9.45
CA GLU A 36 -9.24 -8.62 -8.60
C GLU A 36 -7.82 -9.12 -8.91
N ILE A 37 -7.40 -9.08 -10.17
CA ILE A 37 -6.01 -9.36 -10.56
C ILE A 37 -5.07 -8.30 -9.95
N ALA A 38 -5.43 -7.02 -10.06
CA ALA A 38 -4.64 -5.92 -9.50
C ALA A 38 -4.49 -6.05 -7.97
N LYS A 39 -5.57 -6.41 -7.27
CA LYS A 39 -5.56 -6.67 -5.84
C LYS A 39 -4.56 -7.77 -5.46
N LYS A 40 -4.58 -8.91 -6.16
CA LYS A 40 -3.61 -10.00 -5.94
C LYS A 40 -2.17 -9.56 -6.19
N GLY A 41 -1.95 -8.71 -7.19
CA GLY A 41 -0.65 -8.10 -7.47
C GLY A 41 -0.17 -7.20 -6.33
N VAL A 42 -1.04 -6.35 -5.79
CA VAL A 42 -0.75 -5.49 -4.64
C VAL A 42 -0.43 -6.32 -3.40
N GLU A 43 -1.24 -7.32 -3.09
CA GLU A 43 -1.01 -8.23 -1.95
C GLU A 43 0.34 -8.96 -2.09
N GLY A 44 0.64 -9.49 -3.27
CA GLY A 44 1.91 -10.17 -3.55
C GLY A 44 3.12 -9.25 -3.43
N GLY A 45 3.04 -8.04 -4.00
CA GLY A 45 4.13 -7.06 -3.95
C GLY A 45 4.43 -6.60 -2.51
N LEU A 46 3.38 -6.28 -1.74
CA LEU A 46 3.54 -5.88 -0.34
C LEU A 46 4.10 -7.01 0.53
N LEU A 47 3.73 -8.27 0.26
CA LEU A 47 4.27 -9.41 0.99
C LEU A 47 5.73 -9.70 0.63
N PHE A 48 6.10 -9.54 -0.64
CA PHE A 48 7.47 -9.79 -1.10
C PHE A 48 8.46 -8.76 -0.52
N ASP A 49 8.05 -7.50 -0.44
CA ASP A 49 8.91 -6.40 0.04
C ASP A 49 8.68 -6.01 1.51
N ILE A 50 7.96 -6.83 2.29
CA ILE A 50 7.63 -6.49 3.68
C ILE A 50 8.87 -6.34 4.56
N ASP A 51 9.93 -7.11 4.28
CA ASP A 51 11.21 -6.99 4.99
C ASP A 51 11.87 -5.62 4.74
N THR A 52 11.75 -5.08 3.52
CA THR A 52 12.20 -3.73 3.18
C THR A 52 11.43 -2.68 3.97
N VAL A 53 10.12 -2.85 4.14
CA VAL A 53 9.27 -1.97 4.95
C VAL A 53 9.75 -1.95 6.40
N TYR A 54 9.94 -3.11 7.02
CA TYR A 54 10.42 -3.18 8.41
C TYR A 54 11.83 -2.62 8.60
N ASN A 55 12.76 -2.94 7.68
CA ASN A 55 14.12 -2.41 7.73
C ASN A 55 14.13 -0.87 7.65
N THR A 56 13.30 -0.30 6.78
CA THR A 56 13.15 1.16 6.64
C THR A 56 12.60 1.78 7.93
N ILE A 57 11.53 1.20 8.49
CA ILE A 57 10.93 1.65 9.76
C ILE A 57 11.99 1.68 10.87
N PHE A 58 12.73 0.58 11.05
CA PHE A 58 13.72 0.50 12.13
C PHE A 58 14.92 1.40 11.89
N PHE A 59 15.39 1.53 10.65
CA PHE A 59 16.46 2.45 10.30
C PHE A 59 16.09 3.90 10.66
N GLU A 60 14.91 4.37 10.24
CA GLU A 60 14.46 5.73 10.54
C GLU A 60 14.24 5.96 12.04
N MET A 61 13.71 4.97 12.76
CA MET A 61 13.54 5.05 14.21
C MET A 61 14.87 5.19 14.96
N ILE A 62 15.91 4.49 14.50
CA ILE A 62 17.25 4.57 15.11
C ILE A 62 17.94 5.89 14.77
N GLN A 63 17.79 6.40 13.54
CA GLN A 63 18.38 7.69 13.13
C GLN A 63 17.74 8.93 13.77
N LYS A 64 16.50 8.82 14.26
CA LYS A 64 15.81 9.93 14.95
C LYS A 64 16.22 10.12 16.42
N ASN A 65 17.07 9.26 16.98
CA ASN A 65 17.68 9.40 18.31
C ASN A 65 19.10 9.96 18.23
#